data_AF-A0A3B0UQ34-F1
#
_entry.id   AF-A0A3B0UQ34-F1
#
_cell.length_a   1.000
_cell.length_b   1.000
_cell.length_c   1.000
_cell.angle_alpha   90.00
_cell.angle_beta   90.00
_cell.angle_gamma   90.00
#
_symmetry.space_group_name_H-M   'P 1'
#
loop_
_entity.id
_entity.type
_entity.pdbx_description
1 polymer ?
#
loop_
_entity_poly.entity_id
_entity_poly.type
_entity_poly.pdbx_seq_one_letter_code
_entity_poly.pdbx_strand_id
1 'polypeptide(L)'
;MKDSIKKIRRHSAESGIALLITIVFVSVILSIGLTLGSLGYKQVLLASTENSSQKAFYSADSALECVLYADQQNMAFSTINGASGGSVSCGVNVFAFGAPTVSNGNGKQWYRYSIPDMKMNTNTCANVIVFKPKGAPGTTYLFSSGYDNGSCSASSRTTVRGIDMHYSDLN
;
A
#
# COMPACT_ATOMS: atom_id res chain seq x y z
N MET A 1 -81.54 -9.08 5.38
CA MET A 1 -80.09 -9.23 5.09
C MET A 1 -79.59 -7.95 4.45
N LYS A 2 -79.60 -6.85 5.20
CA LYS A 2 -79.15 -5.49 4.85
C LYS A 2 -79.24 -4.75 6.19
N ASP A 3 -78.21 -3.99 6.56
CA ASP A 3 -78.12 -3.08 7.72
C ASP A 3 -76.91 -3.33 8.62
N SER A 4 -75.72 -3.30 8.02
CA SER A 4 -74.49 -2.99 8.75
C SER A 4 -73.52 -2.21 7.86
N ILE A 5 -73.97 -1.06 7.35
CA ILE A 5 -73.07 -0.05 6.77
C ILE A 5 -72.41 0.69 7.93
N LYS A 6 -71.17 0.30 8.19
CA LYS A 6 -70.27 0.75 9.24
C LYS A 6 -70.11 2.29 9.22
N LYS A 7 -70.49 2.95 10.33
CA LYS A 7 -70.37 4.40 10.55
C LYS A 7 -68.90 4.83 10.61
N ILE A 8 -68.41 5.47 9.55
CA ILE A 8 -67.06 6.06 9.49
C ILE A 8 -67.06 7.34 10.34
N ARG A 9 -66.39 7.32 11.50
CA ARG A 9 -66.18 8.52 12.32
C ARG A 9 -65.24 9.48 11.57
N ARG A 10 -65.72 10.68 11.21
CA ARG A 10 -64.87 11.75 10.66
C ARG A 10 -63.95 12.27 11.78
N HIS A 11 -62.65 12.12 11.58
CA HIS A 11 -61.62 12.71 12.43
C HIS A 11 -61.53 14.23 12.12
N SER A 12 -61.24 15.08 13.12
CA SER A 12 -61.13 16.53 12.89
C SER A 12 -59.93 16.84 11.98
N ALA A 13 -60.06 17.87 11.13
CA ALA A 13 -59.07 18.22 10.11
C ALA A 13 -57.68 18.52 10.68
N GLU A 14 -57.59 18.99 11.93
CA GLU A 14 -56.33 19.30 12.63
C GLU A 14 -55.45 18.06 12.86
N SER A 15 -56.05 16.89 13.11
CA SER A 15 -55.30 15.64 13.30
C SER A 15 -54.64 15.13 12.00
N GLY A 16 -55.24 15.44 10.84
CA GLY A 16 -54.70 15.03 9.54
C GLY A 16 -53.41 15.76 9.16
N ILE A 17 -53.30 17.05 9.50
CA ILE A 17 -52.12 17.88 9.20
C ILE A 17 -50.93 17.42 10.06
N ALA A 18 -51.16 17.13 11.34
CA ALA A 18 -50.12 16.62 12.24
C ALA A 18 -49.52 15.28 11.76
N LEU A 19 -50.35 14.39 11.21
CA LEU A 19 -49.89 13.11 10.66
C LEU A 19 -49.02 13.28 9.41
N LEU A 20 -49.39 14.21 8.52
CA LEU A 20 -48.62 14.50 7.31
C LEU A 20 -47.26 15.11 7.67
N ILE A 21 -47.22 16.08 8.59
CA ILE A 21 -45.97 16.68 9.06
C ILE A 21 -45.04 15.62 9.67
N THR A 22 -45.59 14.73 10.50
CA THR A 22 -44.82 13.64 11.13
C THR A 22 -44.18 12.73 10.08
N ILE A 23 -44.91 12.36 9.02
CA ILE A 23 -44.38 11.48 7.96
C ILE A 23 -43.23 12.14 7.19
N VAL A 24 -43.31 13.45 6.95
CA VAL A 24 -42.25 14.22 6.31
C VAL A 24 -41.01 14.24 7.20
N PHE A 25 -41.14 14.53 8.49
CA PHE A 25 -40.01 14.51 9.42
C PHE A 25 -39.36 13.12 9.50
N VAL A 26 -40.15 12.05 9.62
CA VAL A 26 -39.63 10.67 9.65
C VAL A 26 -38.90 10.34 8.34
N SER A 27 -39.41 10.78 7.18
CA SER A 27 -38.75 10.55 5.89
C SER A 27 -37.39 11.24 5.78
N VAL A 28 -37.27 12.48 6.28
CA VAL A 28 -36.00 13.23 6.28
C VAL A 28 -34.99 12.58 7.22
N ILE A 29 -35.39 12.22 8.44
CA ILE A 29 -34.52 11.54 9.40
C ILE A 29 -34.05 10.20 8.86
N LEU A 30 -34.96 9.43 8.25
CA LEU A 30 -34.61 8.14 7.62
C LEU A 30 -33.64 8.33 6.46
N SER A 31 -33.85 9.35 5.61
CA SER A 31 -32.94 9.68 4.52
C SER A 31 -31.53 10.00 5.04
N ILE A 32 -31.42 10.84 6.07
CA ILE A 32 -30.14 11.16 6.71
C ILE A 32 -29.49 9.88 7.27
N GLY A 33 -30.24 9.05 8.00
CA GLY A 33 -29.73 7.79 8.54
C GLY A 33 -29.17 6.85 7.47
N LEU A 34 -29.88 6.69 6.34
CA LEU A 34 -29.43 5.88 5.21
C LEU A 34 -28.16 6.45 4.56
N THR A 35 -28.09 7.77 4.38
CA THR A 35 -26.91 8.42 3.79
C THR A 35 -25.67 8.23 4.67
N LEU A 36 -25.77 8.48 5.98
CA LEU A 36 -24.68 8.29 6.93
C LEU A 36 -24.25 6.82 7.03
N GLY A 37 -25.21 5.89 7.04
CA GLY A 37 -24.91 4.45 7.02
C GLY A 37 -24.12 4.04 5.77
N SER A 38 -24.53 4.52 4.60
CA SER A 38 -23.82 4.24 3.34
C SER A 38 -22.42 4.85 3.29
N LEU A 39 -22.22 6.02 3.91
CA LEU A 39 -20.93 6.68 3.99
C LEU A 39 -19.98 5.94 4.93
N GLY A 40 -20.46 5.59 6.14
CA GLY A 40 -19.67 4.85 7.12
C GLY A 40 -19.18 3.50 6.58
N TYR A 41 -20.03 2.78 5.83
CA TYR A 41 -19.63 1.52 5.18
C TYR A 41 -18.45 1.72 4.21
N LYS A 42 -18.50 2.76 3.38
CA LYS A 42 -17.42 3.06 2.43
C LYS A 42 -16.14 3.50 3.14
N GLN A 43 -16.26 4.28 4.21
CA GLN A 43 -15.10 4.73 5.00
C GLN A 43 -14.35 3.55 5.63
N VAL A 44 -15.06 2.56 6.17
CA VAL A 44 -14.43 1.35 6.74
C VAL A 44 -13.68 0.56 5.68
N LEU A 45 -14.24 0.43 4.48
CA LEU A 45 -13.59 -0.26 3.36
C LEU A 45 -12.35 0.49 2.85
N LEU A 46 -12.41 1.82 2.78
CA LEU A 46 -11.26 2.64 2.41
C LEU A 46 -10.16 2.56 3.46
N ALA A 47 -10.51 2.63 4.74
CA ALA A 47 -9.58 2.56 5.85
C ALA A 47 -8.82 1.22 5.90
N SER A 48 -9.48 0.09 5.60
CA SER A 48 -8.79 -1.21 5.54
C SER A 48 -7.77 -1.28 4.41
N THR A 49 -8.11 -0.72 3.24
CA THR A 49 -7.21 -0.65 2.08
C THR A 49 -6.02 0.28 2.34
N GLU A 50 -6.25 1.40 3.02
CA GLU A 50 -5.20 2.34 3.42
C GLU A 50 -4.23 1.70 4.41
N ASN A 51 -4.72 0.96 5.42
CA ASN A 51 -3.87 0.25 6.37
C ASN A 51 -2.95 -0.77 5.68
N SER A 52 -3.49 -1.57 4.75
CA SER A 52 -2.66 -2.47 3.92
C SER A 52 -1.63 -1.71 3.08
N SER A 53 -2.02 -0.56 2.53
CA SER A 53 -1.11 0.29 1.75
C SER A 53 0.02 0.85 2.62
N GLN A 54 -0.28 1.29 3.83
CA GLN A 54 0.70 1.83 4.77
C GLN A 54 1.72 0.76 5.17
N LYS A 55 1.27 -0.48 5.43
CA LYS A 55 2.16 -1.61 5.73
C LYS A 55 3.12 -1.90 4.59
N ALA A 56 2.61 -1.98 3.36
CA ALA A 56 3.41 -2.22 2.16
C ALA A 56 4.38 -1.06 1.88
N PHE A 57 3.96 0.19 2.08
CA PHE A 57 4.82 1.34 1.88
C PHE A 57 5.93 1.40 2.93
N TYR A 58 5.59 1.19 4.20
CA TYR A 58 6.55 1.18 5.30
C TYR A 58 7.60 0.09 5.16
N SER A 59 7.21 -1.11 4.67
CA SER A 59 8.19 -2.17 4.40
C SER A 59 9.09 -1.82 3.22
N ALA A 60 8.57 -1.17 2.18
CA ALA A 60 9.38 -0.69 1.06
C ALA A 60 10.43 0.34 1.51
N ASP A 61 9.99 1.34 2.28
CA ASP A 61 10.82 2.42 2.83
C ASP A 61 11.93 1.90 3.74
N SER A 62 11.57 1.07 4.73
CA SER A 62 12.55 0.48 5.65
C SER A 62 13.61 -0.36 4.93
N ALA A 63 13.20 -1.12 3.91
CA ALA A 63 14.13 -1.94 3.13
C ALA A 63 15.04 -1.09 2.23
N LEU A 64 14.49 -0.03 1.63
CA LEU A 64 15.24 0.90 0.79
C LEU A 64 16.31 1.62 1.60
N GLU A 65 15.95 2.19 2.75
CA GLU A 65 16.89 2.87 3.65
C GLU A 65 17.99 1.93 4.15
N CYS A 66 17.65 0.66 4.43
CA CYS A 66 18.66 -0.31 4.82
C CYS A 66 19.66 -0.62 3.70
N VAL A 67 19.17 -0.85 2.48
CA VAL A 67 20.04 -1.14 1.33
C VAL A 67 20.87 0.09 0.97
N LEU A 68 20.26 1.28 1.01
CA LEU A 68 20.95 2.55 0.83
C LEU A 68 22.10 2.71 1.84
N TYR A 69 21.83 2.47 3.12
CA TYR A 69 22.84 2.55 4.16
C TYR A 69 23.99 1.58 3.92
N ALA A 70 23.69 0.33 3.55
CA ALA A 70 24.72 -0.68 3.26
C ALA A 70 25.56 -0.33 2.01
N ASP A 71 24.95 0.30 1.00
CA ASP A 71 25.65 0.79 -0.18
C ASP A 71 26.57 1.96 0.16
N GLN A 72 26.08 2.96 0.91
CA GLN A 72 26.85 4.17 1.24
C GLN A 72 27.96 3.94 2.27
N GLN A 73 27.71 3.11 3.30
CA GLN A 73 28.68 2.93 4.39
C GLN A 73 29.66 1.77 4.14
N ASN A 74 29.18 0.68 3.53
CA ASN A 74 29.98 -0.54 3.38
C ASN A 74 30.39 -0.79 1.93
N MET A 75 29.98 0.05 0.97
CA MET A 75 30.22 -0.14 -0.46
C MET A 75 29.80 -1.54 -0.91
N ALA A 76 28.64 -2.02 -0.41
CA ALA A 76 28.20 -3.40 -0.59
C ALA A 76 28.03 -3.79 -2.07
N PHE A 77 27.78 -2.81 -2.95
CA PHE A 77 27.54 -3.03 -4.37
C PHE A 77 28.65 -2.39 -5.22
N SER A 78 29.36 -3.21 -6.01
CA SER A 78 30.48 -2.74 -6.86
C SER A 78 30.03 -2.28 -8.25
N THR A 79 30.68 -1.23 -8.77
CA THR A 79 30.53 -0.72 -10.14
C THR A 79 31.55 -1.30 -11.13
N ILE A 80 32.65 -1.91 -10.65
CA ILE A 80 33.81 -2.27 -11.50
C ILE A 80 33.81 -3.76 -11.88
N ASN A 81 33.71 -4.66 -10.89
CA ASN A 81 33.76 -6.11 -11.14
C ASN A 81 32.42 -6.82 -10.90
N GLY A 82 31.43 -6.09 -10.38
CA GLY A 82 30.24 -6.69 -9.78
C GLY A 82 30.60 -7.41 -8.47
N ALA A 83 29.89 -7.16 -7.38
CA ALA A 83 30.11 -7.94 -6.16
C ALA A 83 29.63 -9.38 -6.41
N SER A 84 30.47 -10.39 -6.19
CA SER A 84 30.11 -11.81 -6.42
C SER A 84 29.03 -12.36 -5.47
N GLY A 85 28.47 -11.50 -4.63
CA GLY A 85 27.50 -11.78 -3.59
C GLY A 85 27.93 -11.13 -2.27
N GLY A 86 27.00 -10.98 -1.36
CA GLY A 86 27.23 -10.36 -0.07
C GLY A 86 25.99 -10.39 0.80
N SER A 87 26.02 -9.60 1.86
CA SER A 87 24.86 -9.42 2.73
C SER A 87 24.66 -7.97 3.12
N VAL A 88 23.40 -7.61 3.32
CA VAL A 88 22.94 -6.33 3.84
C VAL A 88 22.38 -6.57 5.23
N SER A 89 22.92 -5.87 6.23
CA SER A 89 22.45 -5.97 7.62
C SER A 89 21.48 -4.83 7.93
N CYS A 90 20.24 -5.17 8.29
CA CYS A 90 19.19 -4.26 8.69
C CYS A 90 18.85 -4.49 10.17
N GLY A 91 19.59 -3.83 11.06
CA GLY A 91 19.46 -4.05 12.50
C GLY A 91 19.89 -5.47 12.90
N VAL A 92 18.95 -6.30 13.32
CA VAL A 92 19.20 -7.71 13.71
C VAL A 92 19.04 -8.68 12.53
N ASN A 93 18.44 -8.24 11.42
CA ASN A 93 18.20 -9.09 10.26
C ASN A 93 19.33 -8.94 9.25
N VAL A 94 19.74 -10.04 8.63
CA VAL A 94 20.77 -10.05 7.59
C VAL A 94 20.19 -10.68 6.33
N PHE A 95 20.26 -9.96 5.22
CA PHE A 95 19.71 -10.38 3.93
C PHE A 95 20.84 -10.60 2.93
N ALA A 96 20.90 -11.80 2.36
CA ALA A 96 21.90 -12.15 1.36
C ALA A 96 21.48 -11.65 -0.03
N PHE A 97 22.47 -11.30 -0.84
CA PHE A 97 22.29 -11.03 -2.27
C PHE A 97 23.37 -11.76 -3.08
N GLY A 98 23.00 -12.16 -4.29
CA GLY A 98 23.90 -12.87 -5.22
C GLY A 98 24.69 -11.94 -6.12
N ALA A 99 25.47 -12.54 -7.01
CA ALA A 99 26.13 -11.82 -8.10
C ALA A 99 25.12 -11.02 -8.95
N PRO A 100 25.47 -9.80 -9.41
CA PRO A 100 24.58 -8.97 -10.18
C PRO A 100 24.36 -9.56 -11.57
N THR A 101 23.17 -9.32 -12.10
CA THR A 101 22.92 -9.49 -13.53
C THR A 101 23.32 -8.22 -14.27
N VAL A 102 23.75 -8.33 -15.53
CA VAL A 102 24.04 -7.15 -16.36
C VAL A 102 22.78 -6.76 -17.13
N SER A 103 22.26 -5.57 -16.86
CA SER A 103 21.16 -4.96 -17.60
C SER A 103 21.72 -3.98 -18.63
N ASN A 104 21.29 -4.11 -19.89
CA ASN A 104 21.71 -3.24 -20.99
C ASN A 104 20.55 -2.33 -21.41
N GLY A 105 20.81 -1.04 -21.55
CA GLY A 105 19.84 -0.07 -22.04
C GLY A 105 20.52 1.13 -22.70
N ASN A 106 20.10 1.49 -23.92
CA ASN A 106 20.62 2.64 -24.68
C ASN A 106 22.16 2.71 -24.75
N GLY A 107 22.84 1.58 -24.98
CA GLY A 107 24.30 1.50 -25.06
C GLY A 107 25.03 1.63 -23.72
N LYS A 108 24.31 1.75 -22.60
CA LYS A 108 24.86 1.73 -21.23
C LYS A 108 24.61 0.39 -20.57
N GLN A 109 25.55 -0.04 -19.74
CA GLN A 109 25.46 -1.27 -18.97
C GLN A 109 25.32 -0.94 -17.48
N TRP A 110 24.47 -1.72 -16.81
CA TRP A 110 24.17 -1.59 -15.38
C TRP A 110 24.34 -2.94 -14.70
N TYR A 111 24.98 -2.94 -13.53
CA TYR A 111 24.87 -4.05 -12.61
C TYR A 111 23.54 -3.95 -11.86
N ARG A 112 22.71 -4.98 -12.00
CA ARG A 112 21.45 -5.13 -11.31
C ARG A 112 21.62 -6.15 -10.18
N TYR A 113 21.67 -5.64 -8.95
CA TYR A 113 21.63 -6.44 -7.73
C TYR A 113 20.19 -6.62 -7.30
N SER A 114 19.83 -7.82 -6.86
CA SER A 114 18.51 -8.12 -6.33
C SER A 114 18.67 -8.65 -4.92
N ILE A 115 17.97 -8.02 -3.98
CA ILE A 115 17.86 -8.44 -2.59
C ILE A 115 16.40 -8.87 -2.39
N PRO A 116 16.09 -10.15 -2.67
CA PRO A 116 14.73 -10.65 -2.53
C PRO A 116 14.41 -10.95 -1.07
N ASP A 117 13.11 -11.07 -0.78
CA ASP A 117 12.58 -11.66 0.44
C ASP A 117 13.04 -10.98 1.74
N MET A 118 13.22 -9.65 1.71
CA MET A 118 13.58 -8.90 2.91
C MET A 118 12.39 -8.86 3.87
N LYS A 119 12.31 -9.83 4.79
CA LYS A 119 11.27 -9.91 5.81
C LYS A 119 11.47 -8.81 6.84
N MET A 120 10.64 -7.77 6.78
CA MET A 120 10.66 -6.68 7.75
C MET A 120 9.96 -7.09 9.06
N ASN A 121 8.93 -7.93 8.94
CA ASN A 121 8.32 -8.63 10.06
C ASN A 121 7.68 -9.96 9.57
N THR A 122 6.90 -10.63 10.41
CA THR A 122 6.24 -11.90 10.06
C THR A 122 5.19 -11.79 8.95
N ASN A 123 4.61 -10.61 8.75
CA ASN A 123 3.46 -10.34 7.89
C ASN A 123 3.72 -9.26 6.83
N THR A 124 4.92 -8.72 6.73
CA THR A 124 5.31 -7.74 5.72
C THR A 124 6.74 -7.97 5.28
N CYS A 125 7.01 -7.63 4.04
CA CYS A 125 8.35 -7.75 3.51
C CYS A 125 8.55 -6.82 2.32
N ALA A 126 9.77 -6.82 1.78
CA ALA A 126 10.12 -6.06 0.61
C ALA A 126 11.15 -6.77 -0.27
N ASN A 127 11.19 -6.37 -1.55
CA ASN A 127 12.20 -6.73 -2.52
C ASN A 127 12.89 -5.45 -2.96
N VAL A 128 14.23 -5.42 -2.91
CA VAL A 128 15.02 -4.26 -3.34
C VAL A 128 15.87 -4.63 -4.54
N ILE A 129 15.94 -3.72 -5.51
CA ILE A 129 16.77 -3.82 -6.69
C ILE A 129 17.68 -2.60 -6.73
N VAL A 130 18.98 -2.82 -6.90
CA VAL A 130 19.98 -1.77 -7.03
C VAL A 130 20.56 -1.82 -8.44
N PHE A 131 20.56 -0.69 -9.13
CA PHE A 131 21.21 -0.50 -10.42
C PHE A 131 22.43 0.41 -10.24
N LYS A 132 23.61 -0.19 -10.43
CA LYS A 132 24.89 0.51 -10.43
C LYS A 132 25.43 0.61 -11.86
N PRO A 133 25.97 1.76 -12.30
CA PRO A 133 26.58 1.86 -13.62
C PRO A 133 27.81 0.94 -13.67
N LYS A 134 27.96 0.20 -14.77
CA LYS A 134 29.10 -0.71 -14.96
C LYS A 134 30.29 0.04 -15.54
N GLY A 135 31.44 -0.08 -14.90
CA GLY A 135 32.75 0.40 -15.39
C GLY A 135 33.08 1.86 -15.10
N ALA A 136 32.19 2.62 -14.46
CA ALA A 136 32.44 4.00 -14.05
C ALA A 136 31.50 4.40 -12.90
N PRO A 137 31.91 5.32 -12.00
CA PRO A 137 30.99 5.96 -11.07
C PRO A 137 29.92 6.76 -11.83
N GLY A 138 28.72 6.80 -11.27
CA GLY A 138 27.60 7.51 -11.87
C GLY A 138 26.38 7.47 -10.96
N THR A 139 25.21 7.72 -11.53
CA THR A 139 23.95 7.71 -10.77
C THR A 139 23.55 6.27 -10.47
N THR A 140 23.45 5.93 -9.19
CA THR A 140 22.88 4.69 -8.70
C THR A 140 21.38 4.84 -8.57
N TYR A 141 20.62 3.83 -9.00
CA TYR A 141 19.17 3.78 -8.81
C TYR A 141 18.80 2.63 -7.88
N LEU A 142 17.96 2.89 -6.89
CA LEU A 142 17.43 1.88 -6.00
C LEU A 142 15.92 1.86 -6.17
N PHE A 143 15.37 0.67 -6.26
CA PHE A 143 13.94 0.44 -6.33
C PHE A 143 13.54 -0.56 -5.27
N SER A 144 12.64 -0.18 -4.38
CA SER A 144 12.10 -1.05 -3.34
C SER A 144 10.62 -1.28 -3.57
N SER A 145 10.20 -2.53 -3.47
CA SER A 145 8.80 -2.96 -3.55
C SER A 145 8.43 -3.66 -2.26
N GLY A 146 7.52 -3.07 -1.49
CA GLY A 146 7.01 -3.62 -0.25
C GLY A 146 5.64 -4.27 -0.41
N TYR A 147 5.40 -5.30 0.39
CA TYR A 147 4.22 -6.16 0.37
C TYR A 147 3.57 -6.17 1.76
N ASP A 148 2.23 -6.16 1.80
CA ASP A 148 1.45 -6.34 3.03
C ASP A 148 1.31 -7.81 3.46
N ASN A 149 2.19 -8.69 2.94
CA ASN A 149 2.28 -10.09 3.33
C ASN A 149 3.74 -10.49 3.65
N GLY A 150 3.89 -11.58 4.38
CA GLY A 150 5.20 -12.14 4.74
C GLY A 150 5.84 -12.99 3.64
N SER A 151 5.16 -13.26 2.52
CA SER A 151 5.66 -14.14 1.44
C SER A 151 6.33 -13.39 0.29
N CYS A 152 6.30 -12.06 0.27
CA CYS A 152 6.85 -11.20 -0.80
C CYS A 152 6.32 -11.54 -2.19
N SER A 153 5.10 -12.04 -2.24
CA SER A 153 4.43 -12.44 -3.47
C SER A 153 3.23 -11.54 -3.72
N ALA A 154 3.06 -11.12 -4.97
CA ALA A 154 1.85 -10.41 -5.39
C ALA A 154 0.72 -11.42 -5.64
N SER A 155 -0.46 -11.15 -5.10
CA SER A 155 -1.70 -11.89 -5.35
C SER A 155 -2.87 -10.91 -5.49
N SER A 156 -4.05 -11.40 -5.91
CA SER A 156 -5.26 -10.54 -6.02
C SER A 156 -5.72 -9.91 -4.70
N ARG A 157 -5.21 -10.39 -3.56
CA ARG A 157 -5.52 -9.88 -2.21
C ARG A 157 -4.35 -9.17 -1.54
N THR A 158 -3.24 -9.00 -2.25
CA THR A 158 -2.03 -8.39 -1.70
C THR A 158 -1.90 -6.96 -2.19
N THR A 159 -1.63 -6.07 -1.26
CA THR A 159 -1.29 -4.68 -1.57
C THR A 159 0.22 -4.56 -1.71
N VAL A 160 0.64 -3.99 -2.84
CA VAL A 160 2.05 -3.69 -3.12
C VAL A 160 2.21 -2.19 -3.26
N ARG A 161 3.26 -1.65 -2.64
CA ARG A 161 3.69 -0.25 -2.80
C ARG A 161 5.18 -0.23 -3.10
N GLY A 162 5.60 0.65 -3.98
CA GLY A 162 6.99 0.77 -4.38
C GLY A 162 7.47 2.20 -4.26
N ILE A 163 8.77 2.33 -4.06
CA ILE A 163 9.49 3.60 -4.02
C ILE A 163 10.79 3.45 -4.80
N ASP A 164 11.17 4.51 -5.49
CA ASP A 164 12.43 4.62 -6.17
C ASP A 164 13.23 5.80 -5.59
N MET A 165 14.54 5.63 -5.55
CA MET A 165 15.47 6.70 -5.25
C MET A 165 16.66 6.64 -6.20
N HIS A 166 17.32 7.77 -6.36
CA HIS A 166 18.56 7.85 -7.09
C HIS A 166 19.53 8.77 -6.36
N TYR A 167 20.80 8.41 -6.39
CA TYR A 167 21.86 9.25 -5.87
C TYR A 167 23.12 9.04 -6.70
N SER A 168 24.04 10.00 -6.67
CA SER A 168 25.31 9.89 -7.37
C SER A 168 26.37 9.41 -6.41
N ASP A 169 27.14 8.40 -6.83
CA ASP A 169 28.29 7.95 -6.04
C ASP A 169 29.32 9.09 -6.00
N LEU A 170 29.65 9.58 -4.80
CA LEU A 170 30.71 10.58 -4.62
C LEU A 170 32.06 9.89 -4.82
N ASN A 171 32.87 10.47 -5.71
CA ASN A 171 34.20 9.99 -6.05
C ASN A 171 35.22 10.27 -4.95
#